data_AF-E0S399-F1
#
_entry.id   AF-E0S399-F1
#
_cell.length_a   1.000
_cell.length_b   1.000
_cell.length_c   1.000
_cell.angle_alpha   90.00
_cell.angle_beta   90.00
_cell.angle_gamma   90.00
#
_symmetry.space_group_name_H-M   'P 1'
#
loop_
_entity.id
_entity.type
_entity.pdbx_description
1 polymer ?
#
loop_
_entity_poly.entity_id
_entity_poly.type
_entity_poly.pdbx_seq_one_letter_code
_entity_poly.pdbx_strand_id
1 'polypeptide(L)'
;MLLTIFLTIVFCVAITNMMFAAVVFIQDKKLFSSAPKEFQKVIVPREKELFYGAKAIGWALLVFSFILIFGVGVISVWDGVRSEYSFWQFFVRFIVIFTVYKLYDMICFDYFLLMKFHFFQFYFPEIEDVAQGRIYGYNLKSQLIKLLIIFPAASALAAWICSGLR
;
A
#
# COMPACT_ATOMS: atom_id res chain seq x y z
N MET A 1 1.88 -19.21 -11.72
CA MET A 1 2.90 -18.87 -10.69
C MET A 1 3.78 -17.69 -11.10
N LEU A 2 4.45 -17.70 -12.26
CA LEU A 2 5.23 -16.54 -12.72
C LEU A 2 4.42 -15.24 -12.83
N LEU A 3 3.20 -15.32 -13.39
CA LEU A 3 2.31 -14.16 -13.46
C LEU A 3 1.91 -13.66 -12.06
N THR A 4 1.69 -14.54 -11.09
CA THR A 4 1.42 -14.16 -9.70
C THR A 4 2.59 -13.37 -9.12
N ILE A 5 3.83 -13.83 -9.31
CA ILE A 5 5.02 -13.14 -8.84
C ILE A 5 5.13 -11.75 -9.50
N PHE A 6 4.94 -11.68 -10.81
CA PHE A 6 4.95 -10.42 -11.54
C PHE A 6 3.90 -9.44 -10.99
N LEU A 7 2.66 -9.90 -10.80
CA LEU A 7 1.57 -9.09 -10.27
C LEU A 7 1.82 -8.62 -8.84
N THR A 8 2.45 -9.46 -8.00
CA THR A 8 2.90 -9.06 -6.66
C THR A 8 3.91 -7.93 -6.73
N ILE A 9 4.91 -8.01 -7.62
CA ILE A 9 5.91 -6.95 -7.80
C ILE A 9 5.23 -5.66 -8.27
N VAL A 10 4.35 -5.75 -9.27
CA VAL A 10 3.57 -4.61 -9.76
C VAL A 10 2.74 -3.97 -8.64
N PHE A 11 2.13 -4.78 -7.78
CA PHE A 11 1.36 -4.30 -6.64
C PHE A 11 2.23 -3.52 -5.65
N CYS A 12 3.40 -4.06 -5.28
CA CYS A 12 4.35 -3.36 -4.41
C CYS A 12 4.82 -2.04 -5.02
N VAL A 13 5.18 -2.03 -6.31
CA VAL A 13 5.60 -0.81 -7.03
C VAL A 13 4.48 0.22 -7.07
N ALA A 14 3.24 -0.21 -7.33
CA ALA A 14 2.09 0.69 -7.37
C ALA A 14 1.82 1.35 -6.01
N ILE A 15 1.91 0.60 -4.90
CA ILE A 15 1.74 1.18 -3.56
C ILE A 15 2.88 2.15 -3.23
N THR A 16 4.12 1.84 -3.62
CA THR A 16 5.25 2.76 -3.43
C THR A 16 5.06 4.04 -4.23
N ASN A 17 4.68 3.95 -5.49
CA ASN A 17 4.37 5.12 -6.30
C ASN A 17 3.25 5.95 -5.68
N MET A 18 2.20 5.31 -5.16
CA MET A 18 1.10 5.99 -4.46
C MET A 18 1.61 6.73 -3.22
N MET A 19 2.50 6.12 -2.43
CA MET A 19 3.09 6.76 -1.25
C MET A 19 3.95 7.96 -1.63
N PHE A 20 4.81 7.83 -2.63
CA PHE A 20 5.64 8.94 -3.12
C PHE A 20 4.78 10.08 -3.72
N ALA A 21 3.74 9.73 -4.49
CA ALA A 21 2.76 10.69 -5.03
C ALA A 21 2.12 11.52 -3.91
N ALA A 22 1.63 10.87 -2.86
CA ALA A 22 0.96 11.53 -1.75
C ALA A 22 1.93 12.39 -0.91
N VAL A 23 3.10 11.83 -0.54
CA VAL A 23 4.01 12.45 0.44
C VAL A 23 4.96 13.47 -0.17
N VAL A 24 5.47 13.23 -1.38
CA VAL A 24 6.46 14.11 -2.02
C VAL A 24 5.77 15.17 -2.86
N PHE A 25 4.84 14.77 -3.72
CA PHE A 25 4.34 15.65 -4.78
C PHE A 25 3.08 16.41 -4.38
N ILE A 26 2.06 15.72 -3.84
CA ILE A 26 0.76 16.34 -3.55
C ILE A 26 0.82 17.10 -2.22
N GLN A 27 1.37 16.48 -1.16
CA GLN A 27 1.50 17.06 0.19
C GLN A 27 0.18 17.61 0.77
N ASP A 28 -0.96 17.06 0.35
CA ASP A 28 -2.28 17.47 0.83
C ASP A 28 -2.67 16.67 2.07
N LYS A 29 -3.10 17.38 3.11
CA LYS A 29 -3.61 16.83 4.37
C LYS A 29 -4.71 15.79 4.17
N LYS A 30 -5.52 15.90 3.12
CA LYS A 30 -6.61 14.95 2.81
C LYS A 30 -6.10 13.54 2.53
N LEU A 31 -4.91 13.41 1.92
CA LEU A 31 -4.30 12.12 1.61
C LEU A 31 -3.66 11.46 2.85
N PHE A 32 -3.40 12.24 3.90
CA PHE A 32 -2.93 11.75 5.20
C PHE A 32 -4.06 11.31 6.13
N SER A 33 -5.29 11.16 5.64
CA SER A 33 -6.43 10.66 6.42
C SER A 33 -6.18 9.25 7.02
N SER A 34 -5.30 8.46 6.40
CA SER A 34 -4.87 7.15 6.90
C SER A 34 -3.76 7.22 7.96
N ALA A 35 -3.12 8.39 8.15
CA ALA A 35 -2.08 8.56 9.16
C ALA A 35 -2.68 8.67 10.58
N PRO A 36 -1.91 8.38 11.65
CA PRO A 36 -2.33 8.61 13.03
C PRO A 36 -2.92 10.00 13.26
N LYS A 37 -4.01 10.08 14.03
CA LYS A 37 -4.69 11.36 14.32
C LYS A 37 -3.76 12.40 14.95
N GLU A 38 -2.72 11.97 15.65
CA GLU A 38 -1.71 12.86 16.22
C GLU A 38 -0.84 13.52 15.13
N PHE A 39 -0.43 12.78 14.11
CA PHE A 39 0.29 13.33 12.96
C PHE A 39 -0.61 14.26 12.12
N GLN A 40 -1.88 13.89 11.92
CA GLN A 40 -2.81 14.76 11.18
C GLN A 40 -3.05 16.11 11.86
N LYS A 41 -2.93 16.20 13.18
CA LYS A 41 -3.10 17.47 13.91
C LYS A 41 -1.93 18.42 13.69
N VAL A 42 -0.72 17.89 13.58
CA VAL A 42 0.50 18.69 13.42
C VAL A 42 0.87 18.96 11.96
N ILE A 43 0.38 18.17 11.01
CA ILE A 43 0.61 18.40 9.58
C ILE A 43 -0.04 19.72 9.15
N VAL A 44 0.83 20.66 8.76
CA VAL A 44 0.48 21.94 8.14
C VAL A 44 0.39 21.75 6.62
N PRO A 45 -0.71 22.18 5.97
CA PRO A 45 -0.83 22.07 4.52
C PRO A 45 0.26 22.91 3.82
N ARG A 46 0.94 22.29 2.85
CA ARG A 46 1.94 22.98 2.03
C ARG A 46 1.27 23.60 0.81
N GLU A 47 1.13 24.91 0.81
CA GLU A 47 0.56 25.64 -0.34
C GLU A 47 1.56 25.73 -1.50
N LYS A 48 2.85 25.85 -1.19
CA LYS A 48 3.93 25.90 -2.18
C LYS A 48 4.26 24.52 -2.72
N GLU A 49 4.26 24.39 -4.05
CA GLU A 49 4.74 23.19 -4.75
C GLU A 49 6.26 23.09 -4.66
N LEU A 50 6.81 21.87 -4.63
CA LEU A 50 8.27 21.66 -4.67
C LEU A 50 8.90 22.20 -5.98
N PHE A 51 8.18 22.08 -7.08
CA PHE A 51 8.51 22.64 -8.39
C PHE A 51 7.22 22.84 -9.18
N TYR A 52 7.25 23.67 -10.22
CA TYR A 52 6.08 23.97 -11.04
C TYR A 52 5.50 22.68 -11.66
N GLY A 53 4.26 22.34 -11.30
CA GLY A 53 3.57 21.16 -11.80
C GLY A 53 3.81 19.89 -10.97
N ALA A 54 4.50 19.98 -9.83
CA ALA A 54 4.71 18.85 -8.93
C ALA A 54 3.38 18.21 -8.51
N LYS A 55 2.38 19.01 -8.16
CA LYS A 55 1.05 18.50 -7.77
C LYS A 55 0.36 17.77 -8.92
N ALA A 56 0.45 18.28 -10.15
CA ALA A 56 -0.12 17.64 -11.32
C ALA A 56 0.52 16.26 -11.59
N ILE A 57 1.85 16.17 -11.49
CA ILE A 57 2.58 14.90 -11.60
C ILE A 57 2.18 13.95 -10.47
N GLY A 58 2.06 14.47 -9.24
CA GLY A 58 1.61 13.70 -8.08
C GLY A 58 0.23 13.08 -8.30
N TRP A 59 -0.75 13.87 -8.74
CA TRP A 59 -2.09 13.37 -9.06
C TRP A 59 -2.09 12.36 -10.21
N ALA A 60 -1.30 12.60 -11.27
CA ALA A 60 -1.16 11.64 -12.37
C ALA A 60 -0.58 10.31 -11.89
N LEU A 61 0.48 10.33 -11.08
CA LEU A 61 1.08 9.13 -10.49
C LEU A 61 0.13 8.40 -9.54
N LEU A 62 -0.66 9.14 -8.76
CA LEU A 62 -1.66 8.56 -7.86
C LEU A 62 -2.75 7.84 -8.65
N VAL A 63 -3.32 8.46 -9.68
CA VAL A 63 -4.30 7.83 -10.58
C VAL A 63 -3.70 6.60 -11.28
N PHE A 64 -2.47 6.72 -11.80
CA PHE A 64 -1.77 5.60 -12.43
C PHE A 64 -1.57 4.43 -11.45
N SER A 65 -1.23 4.71 -10.20
CA SER A 65 -1.07 3.70 -9.16
C SER A 65 -2.38 2.98 -8.86
N PHE A 66 -3.51 3.70 -8.79
CA PHE A 66 -4.83 3.09 -8.65
C PHE A 66 -5.18 2.18 -9.84
N ILE A 67 -4.86 2.61 -11.06
CA ILE A 67 -5.07 1.78 -12.27
C ILE A 67 -4.23 0.50 -12.18
N LEU A 68 -2.97 0.56 -11.74
CA LEU A 68 -2.13 -0.62 -11.57
C LEU A 68 -2.67 -1.57 -10.50
N ILE A 69 -3.07 -1.04 -9.34
CA ILE A 69 -3.65 -1.84 -8.25
C ILE A 69 -4.93 -2.55 -8.71
N PHE A 70 -5.82 -1.81 -9.37
CA PHE A 70 -7.05 -2.36 -9.92
C PHE A 70 -6.76 -3.38 -11.02
N GLY A 71 -5.82 -3.08 -11.91
CA GLY A 71 -5.35 -3.97 -12.96
C GLY A 71 -4.79 -5.28 -12.43
N VAL A 72 -4.04 -5.25 -11.33
CA VAL A 72 -3.55 -6.47 -10.65
C VAL A 72 -4.72 -7.35 -10.20
N GLY A 73 -5.77 -6.77 -9.64
CA GLY A 73 -6.99 -7.48 -9.28
C GLY A 73 -7.67 -8.10 -10.49
N VAL A 74 -7.99 -7.29 -11.51
CA VAL A 74 -8.70 -7.75 -12.72
C VAL A 74 -7.93 -8.84 -13.45
N ILE A 75 -6.63 -8.66 -13.68
CA ILE A 75 -5.78 -9.65 -14.35
C ILE A 75 -5.68 -10.92 -13.51
N SER A 76 -5.64 -10.82 -12.18
CA SER A 76 -5.62 -12.00 -11.31
C SER A 76 -6.87 -12.85 -11.42
N VAL A 77 -8.05 -12.21 -11.51
CA VAL A 77 -9.32 -12.89 -11.70
C VAL A 77 -9.41 -13.47 -13.11
N TRP A 78 -9.19 -12.64 -14.13
CA TRP A 78 -9.29 -13.01 -15.53
C TRP A 78 -8.38 -14.21 -15.88
N ASP A 79 -7.11 -14.15 -15.47
CA ASP A 79 -6.17 -15.25 -15.71
C ASP A 79 -6.59 -16.53 -14.99
N GLY A 80 -7.13 -16.41 -13.77
CA GLY A 80 -7.62 -17.56 -13.02
C GLY A 80 -8.87 -18.19 -13.62
N VAL A 81 -9.81 -17.40 -14.14
CA VAL A 81 -11.00 -17.90 -14.84
C VAL A 81 -10.59 -18.59 -16.14
N ARG A 82 -9.75 -17.94 -16.95
CA ARG A 82 -9.24 -18.51 -18.21
C ARG A 82 -8.44 -19.80 -17.98
N SER A 83 -7.65 -19.85 -16.91
CA SER A 83 -6.85 -21.02 -16.55
C SER A 83 -7.60 -22.04 -15.71
N GLU A 84 -8.92 -21.87 -15.55
CA GLU A 84 -9.78 -22.84 -14.90
C GLU A 84 -9.34 -23.17 -13.46
N TYR A 85 -8.95 -22.12 -12.72
CA TYR A 85 -8.44 -22.27 -11.37
C TYR A 85 -9.50 -22.83 -10.41
N SER A 86 -9.08 -23.76 -9.56
CA SER A 86 -9.89 -24.19 -8.42
C SER A 86 -9.88 -23.13 -7.32
N PHE A 87 -10.81 -23.22 -6.37
CA PHE A 87 -10.86 -22.35 -5.19
C PHE A 87 -9.48 -22.22 -4.52
N TRP A 88 -8.79 -23.35 -4.29
CA TRP A 88 -7.48 -23.37 -3.65
C TRP A 88 -6.40 -22.66 -4.45
N GLN A 89 -6.45 -22.73 -5.78
CA GLN A 89 -5.48 -22.03 -6.63
C GLN A 89 -5.69 -20.51 -6.59
N PHE A 90 -6.95 -20.05 -6.60
CA PHE A 90 -7.27 -18.64 -6.36
C PHE A 90 -6.84 -18.19 -4.96
N PHE A 91 -7.14 -18.98 -3.94
CA PHE A 91 -6.79 -18.69 -2.56
C PHE A 91 -5.28 -18.53 -2.39
N VAL A 92 -4.49 -19.49 -2.89
CA VAL A 92 -3.02 -19.43 -2.86
C VAL A 92 -2.48 -18.21 -3.62
N ARG A 93 -3.09 -17.85 -4.75
CA ARG A 93 -2.69 -16.65 -5.49
C ARG A 93 -2.88 -15.38 -4.67
N PHE A 94 -4.06 -15.17 -4.12
CA PHE A 94 -4.38 -13.96 -3.36
C PHE A 94 -3.61 -13.88 -2.04
N ILE A 95 -3.48 -15.00 -1.32
CA ILE A 95 -2.74 -15.01 -0.05
C ILE A 95 -1.26 -14.71 -0.28
N VAL A 96 -0.66 -15.19 -1.38
CA VAL A 96 0.74 -14.88 -1.72
C VAL A 96 0.89 -13.40 -2.03
N ILE A 97 0.04 -12.83 -2.89
CA ILE A 97 0.09 -11.40 -3.24
C ILE A 97 -0.03 -10.53 -1.97
N PHE A 98 -1.05 -10.78 -1.14
CA PHE A 98 -1.28 -9.99 0.06
C PHE A 98 -0.22 -10.19 1.15
N THR A 99 0.28 -11.41 1.32
CA THR A 99 1.35 -11.70 2.29
C THR A 99 2.63 -10.98 1.89
N VAL A 100 3.06 -11.09 0.64
CA VAL A 100 4.28 -10.43 0.16
C VAL A 100 4.13 -8.91 0.20
N TYR A 101 2.98 -8.38 -0.23
CA TYR A 101 2.68 -6.96 -0.08
C TYR A 101 2.81 -6.52 1.37
N LYS A 102 2.23 -7.26 2.33
CA LYS A 102 2.26 -6.84 3.72
C LYS A 102 3.67 -6.89 4.32
N LEU A 103 4.46 -7.90 3.95
CA LEU A 103 5.87 -7.97 4.32
C LEU A 103 6.67 -6.81 3.72
N TYR A 104 6.42 -6.49 2.45
CA TYR A 104 7.03 -5.34 1.78
C TYR A 104 6.66 -4.03 2.48
N ASP A 105 5.39 -3.83 2.82
CA ASP A 105 4.90 -2.65 3.52
C ASP A 105 5.58 -2.47 4.89
N MET A 106 5.71 -3.56 5.65
CA MET A 106 6.40 -3.54 6.94
C MET A 106 7.91 -3.27 6.83
N ILE A 107 8.59 -3.87 5.85
CA ILE A 107 10.05 -3.71 5.71
C ILE A 107 10.38 -2.36 5.06
N CYS A 108 9.68 -2.00 3.99
CA CYS A 108 9.97 -0.82 3.19
C CYS A 108 9.36 0.45 3.78
N PHE A 109 8.08 0.46 4.16
CA PHE A 109 7.46 1.66 4.71
C PHE A 109 7.73 1.81 6.20
N ASP A 110 7.38 0.80 7.01
CA ASP A 110 7.52 0.91 8.48
C ASP A 110 8.99 0.94 8.93
N TYR A 111 9.83 0.03 8.44
CA TYR A 111 11.24 -0.01 8.88
C TYR A 111 12.15 0.95 8.09
N PHE A 112 12.14 0.87 6.76
CA PHE A 112 13.11 1.63 5.95
C PHE A 112 12.72 3.11 5.87
N LEU A 113 11.53 3.46 5.37
CA LEU A 113 11.11 4.84 5.16
C LEU A 113 10.82 5.59 6.47
N LEU A 114 10.10 4.99 7.41
CA LEU A 114 9.73 5.62 8.67
C LEU A 114 10.87 5.61 9.69
N MET A 115 11.46 4.44 10.02
CA MET A 115 12.46 4.35 11.09
C MET A 115 13.90 4.65 10.66
N LYS A 116 14.33 4.24 9.45
CA LYS A 116 15.74 4.38 9.04
C LYS A 116 16.05 5.71 8.37
N PHE A 117 15.20 6.14 7.44
CA PHE A 117 15.43 7.34 6.63
C PHE A 117 14.66 8.57 7.12
N HIS A 118 13.78 8.42 8.11
CA HIS A 118 12.97 9.51 8.63
C HIS A 118 12.25 10.28 7.50
N PHE A 119 11.83 9.57 6.45
CA PHE A 119 11.37 10.15 5.18
C PHE A 119 10.20 11.11 5.35
N PHE A 120 9.25 10.75 6.24
CA PHE A 120 8.13 11.64 6.55
C PHE A 120 8.57 12.89 7.30
N GLN A 121 9.56 12.80 8.19
CA GLN A 121 10.08 13.94 8.94
C GLN A 121 10.88 14.89 8.03
N PHE A 122 11.54 14.35 7.00
CA PHE A 122 12.21 15.18 5.99
C PHE A 122 11.25 16.13 5.26
N TYR A 123 10.07 15.66 4.88
CA TYR A 123 9.05 16.51 4.21
C TYR A 123 8.15 17.28 5.19
N PHE A 124 7.95 16.73 6.39
CA PHE A 124 7.10 17.27 7.45
C PHE A 124 7.85 17.26 8.80
N PRO A 125 8.77 18.23 9.02
CA PRO A 125 9.54 18.29 10.24
C PRO A 125 8.67 18.47 11.50
N GLU A 126 7.44 18.99 11.35
CA GLU A 126 6.49 19.14 12.46
C GLU A 126 6.05 17.79 13.07
N ILE A 127 6.25 16.68 12.34
CA ILE A 127 5.94 15.33 12.83
C ILE A 127 7.02 14.83 13.78
N GLU A 128 8.25 15.37 13.71
CA GLU A 128 9.39 14.88 14.50
C GLU A 128 9.16 15.05 16.00
N ASP A 129 8.64 16.20 16.43
CA ASP A 129 8.32 16.48 17.84
C ASP A 129 7.30 15.49 18.44
N VAL A 130 6.39 14.98 17.63
CA VAL A 130 5.36 14.00 18.04
C VAL A 130 5.87 12.55 17.90
N ALA A 131 6.82 12.32 16.99
CA ALA A 131 7.41 11.02 16.73
C ALA A 131 8.55 10.67 17.70
N GLN A 132 9.22 11.66 18.30
CA GLN A 132 10.30 11.43 19.27
C GLN A 132 9.80 10.61 20.47
N GLY A 133 10.39 9.42 20.67
CA GLY A 133 10.10 8.52 21.78
C GLY A 133 8.97 7.50 21.55
N ARG A 134 8.32 7.48 20.37
CA ARG A 134 7.31 6.46 20.03
C ARG A 134 7.76 5.58 18.86
N ILE A 135 7.72 4.26 19.04
CA ILE A 135 7.93 3.29 17.96
C ILE A 135 6.63 3.22 17.11
N TYR A 136 6.37 4.24 16.31
CA TYR A 136 5.32 4.20 15.29
C TYR A 136 5.83 3.37 14.11
N GLY A 137 5.35 2.12 14.01
CA GLY A 137 5.71 1.19 12.92
C GLY A 137 5.76 -0.27 13.34
N TYR A 138 5.97 -0.56 14.64
CA TYR A 138 6.21 -1.93 15.11
C TYR A 138 5.19 -2.40 16.15
N ASN A 139 3.90 -2.37 15.81
CA ASN A 139 2.91 -3.14 16.56
C ASN A 139 2.82 -4.57 15.98
N LEU A 140 3.82 -5.39 16.28
CA LEU A 140 3.96 -6.75 15.75
C LEU A 140 2.70 -7.59 15.98
N LYS A 141 2.01 -7.42 17.13
CA LYS A 141 0.74 -8.10 17.42
C LYS A 141 -0.37 -7.73 16.45
N SER A 142 -0.54 -6.43 16.16
CA SER A 142 -1.55 -5.97 15.20
C SER A 142 -1.22 -6.39 13.76
N GLN A 143 0.06 -6.37 13.40
CA GLN A 143 0.52 -6.81 12.08
C GLN A 143 0.37 -8.32 11.89
N LEU A 144 0.65 -9.12 12.92
CA LEU A 144 0.40 -10.57 12.93
C LEU A 144 -1.09 -10.90 12.79
N ILE A 145 -1.98 -10.19 13.48
CA ILE A 145 -3.43 -10.39 13.32
C ILE A 145 -3.86 -10.07 11.88
N LYS A 146 -3.36 -8.98 11.30
CA LYS A 146 -3.63 -8.65 9.90
C LYS A 146 -3.13 -9.75 8.96
N LEU A 147 -1.92 -10.24 9.18
CA LEU A 147 -1.27 -11.27 8.37
C LEU A 147 -1.94 -12.65 8.48
N LEU A 148 -2.31 -13.06 9.68
CA LEU A 148 -2.78 -14.43 9.95
C LEU A 148 -4.31 -14.58 9.89
N ILE A 149 -5.06 -13.48 10.02
CA ILE A 149 -6.53 -13.54 10.10
C ILE A 149 -7.17 -12.73 8.98
N ILE A 150 -6.84 -11.45 8.86
CA ILE A 150 -7.54 -10.54 7.91
C ILE A 150 -7.20 -10.88 6.46
N PHE A 151 -5.91 -11.02 6.12
CA PHE A 151 -5.52 -11.32 4.74
C PHE A 151 -5.95 -12.73 4.28
N PRO A 152 -5.84 -13.79 5.11
CA PRO A 152 -6.38 -15.09 4.75
C PRO A 152 -7.90 -15.07 4.58
N ALA A 153 -8.64 -14.38 5.46
CA ALA A 153 -10.10 -14.25 5.32
C ALA A 153 -10.49 -13.48 4.04
N ALA A 154 -9.81 -12.37 3.74
CA ALA A 154 -10.03 -11.60 2.52
C ALA A 154 -9.68 -12.42 1.26
N SER A 155 -8.60 -13.21 1.30
CA SER A 155 -8.20 -14.10 0.21
C SER A 155 -9.21 -15.22 0.01
N ALA A 156 -9.77 -15.77 1.08
CA ALA A 156 -10.81 -16.80 1.02
C ALA A 156 -12.10 -16.25 0.41
N LEU A 157 -12.54 -15.06 0.83
CA LEU A 157 -13.70 -14.39 0.23
C LEU A 157 -13.49 -14.08 -1.24
N ALA A 158 -12.32 -13.52 -1.60
CA ALA A 158 -11.99 -13.23 -3.00
C ALA A 158 -11.95 -14.52 -3.83
N ALA A 159 -11.32 -15.58 -3.33
CA ALA A 159 -11.28 -16.88 -4.00
C ALA A 159 -12.67 -17.50 -4.16
N TRP A 160 -13.55 -17.34 -3.17
CA TRP A 160 -14.93 -17.82 -3.24
C TRP A 160 -15.72 -17.10 -4.33
N ILE A 161 -15.67 -15.77 -4.36
CA ILE A 161 -16.30 -14.95 -5.41
C ILE A 161 -15.75 -15.35 -6.79
N CYS A 162 -14.43 -15.51 -6.92
CA CYS A 162 -13.80 -15.91 -8.17
C CYS A 162 -14.16 -17.33 -8.61
N SER A 163 -14.34 -18.25 -7.66
CA SER A 163 -14.75 -19.63 -7.96
C SER A 163 -16.21 -19.73 -8.43
N GLY A 164 -17.06 -18.77 -8.05
CA GLY A 164 -18.44 -18.67 -8.54
C GLY A 164 -18.59 -17.96 -9.89
N LEU A 165 -17.51 -17.36 -10.41
CA LEU A 165 -17.45 -16.72 -11.73
C LEU A 165 -17.02 -17.70 -12.84
N ARG A 166 -16.78 -18.96 -12.49
CA ARG A 166 -16.37 -20.03 -13.41
C ARG A 166 -17.58 -20.67 -14.09
#